data_AF-Q0B068-F1
#
_entry.id   AF-Q0B068-F1
#
_cell.length_a   1.000
_cell.length_b   1.000
_cell.length_c   1.000
_cell.angle_alpha   90.00
_cell.angle_beta   90.00
_cell.angle_gamma   90.00
#
_symmetry.space_group_name_H-M   'P 1'
#
loop_
_entity.id
_entity.type
_entity.pdbx_description
1 polymer ?
#
loop_
_entity_poly.entity_id
_entity_poly.type
_entity_poly.pdbx_seq_one_letter_code
_entity_poly.pdbx_strand_id
1 'polypeptide(L)'
;MPGYAGQYKIVDSDTAWQDVQIPLMSGRDLGTLDISNIDGKEYLSNAGSIFISEKDMVNMYAGDNAICTIQENGYARWYTISQNDAGKTMTVNLPENASFAVYDEESCVYYSTVNGNQTVKLPENGKVVYIGEAPGDCFTITTK
;
A
#
# COMPACT_ATOMS: atom_id res chain seq x y z
N MET A 1 -11.14 -23.18 6.89
CA MET A 1 -11.44 -24.41 6.14
C MET A 1 -10.21 -24.74 5.30
N PRO A 2 -9.63 -25.94 5.40
CA PRO A 2 -8.50 -26.32 4.55
C PRO A 2 -8.85 -26.12 3.07
N GLY A 3 -7.93 -25.57 2.28
CA GLY A 3 -8.15 -25.28 0.86
C GLY A 3 -8.90 -23.97 0.55
N TYR A 4 -9.09 -23.09 1.54
CA TYR A 4 -9.74 -21.79 1.35
C TYR A 4 -8.98 -20.64 2.03
N ALA A 5 -8.92 -19.50 1.37
CA ALA A 5 -8.52 -18.21 1.92
C ALA A 5 -9.78 -17.33 2.03
N GLY A 6 -10.36 -17.25 3.25
CA GLY A 6 -11.67 -16.63 3.43
C GLY A 6 -12.75 -17.32 2.59
N GLN A 7 -13.36 -16.58 1.67
CA GLN A 7 -14.40 -17.05 0.73
C GLN A 7 -13.85 -17.59 -0.60
N TYR A 8 -12.52 -17.55 -0.79
CA TYR A 8 -11.88 -17.97 -2.02
C TYR A 8 -11.34 -19.40 -1.86
N LYS A 9 -11.74 -20.29 -2.76
CA LYS A 9 -11.18 -21.63 -2.87
C LYS A 9 -9.81 -21.55 -3.51
N ILE A 10 -8.80 -22.06 -2.81
CA ILE A 10 -7.44 -22.16 -3.31
C ILE A 10 -7.43 -23.26 -4.38
N VAL A 11 -7.02 -22.91 -5.60
CA VAL A 11 -6.93 -23.86 -6.72
C VAL A 11 -5.50 -24.30 -6.97
N ASP A 12 -4.53 -23.42 -6.73
CA ASP A 12 -3.11 -23.69 -6.85
C ASP A 12 -2.31 -22.74 -5.93
N SER A 13 -1.00 -22.61 -6.17
CA SER A 13 -0.10 -21.77 -5.38
C SER A 13 -0.38 -20.28 -5.47
N ASP A 14 -0.96 -19.82 -6.59
CA ASP A 14 -1.00 -18.41 -6.95
C ASP A 14 -2.44 -17.90 -7.17
N THR A 15 -3.42 -18.80 -7.28
CA THR A 15 -4.80 -18.41 -7.57
C THR A 15 -5.78 -18.99 -6.54
N ALA A 16 -6.73 -18.15 -6.12
CA ALA A 16 -7.93 -18.57 -5.40
C ALA A 16 -9.15 -17.83 -5.94
N TRP A 17 -10.29 -18.50 -6.09
CA TRP A 17 -11.48 -17.91 -6.70
C TRP A 17 -12.73 -18.26 -5.90
N GLN A 18 -13.76 -17.42 -5.99
CA GLN A 18 -15.03 -17.71 -5.34
C GLN A 18 -15.81 -18.74 -6.17
N ASP A 19 -15.93 -19.97 -5.66
CA ASP A 19 -16.65 -21.06 -6.31
C ASP A 19 -18.14 -21.16 -5.91
N VAL A 20 -18.68 -20.12 -5.25
CA VAL A 20 -20.08 -20.07 -4.83
C VAL A 20 -21.00 -19.77 -6.02
N GLN A 21 -21.96 -20.65 -6.25
CA GLN A 21 -22.99 -20.44 -7.26
C GLN A 21 -24.20 -19.75 -6.65
N ILE A 22 -24.35 -18.46 -6.93
CA ILE A 22 -25.53 -17.68 -6.51
C ILE A 22 -26.42 -17.45 -7.74
N PRO A 23 -27.69 -17.90 -7.73
CA PRO A 23 -28.59 -17.71 -8.87
C PRO A 23 -28.82 -16.23 -9.24
N LEU A 24 -29.16 -16.00 -10.51
CA LEU A 24 -29.54 -14.70 -11.06
C LEU A 24 -28.43 -13.65 -10.86
N MET A 25 -28.79 -12.38 -10.69
CA MET A 25 -27.85 -11.27 -10.63
C MET A 25 -27.01 -11.23 -9.34
N SER A 26 -27.34 -12.04 -8.34
CA SER A 26 -26.66 -12.04 -7.04
C SER A 26 -25.29 -12.73 -7.05
N GLY A 27 -24.92 -13.42 -8.15
CA GLY A 27 -23.59 -14.03 -8.34
C GLY A 27 -22.64 -13.22 -9.23
N ARG A 28 -22.95 -11.96 -9.56
CA ARG A 28 -22.17 -11.15 -10.51
C ARG A 28 -20.80 -10.74 -9.96
N ASP A 29 -20.68 -10.54 -8.65
CA ASP A 29 -19.51 -9.92 -8.02
C ASP A 29 -18.55 -10.97 -7.41
N LEU A 30 -18.41 -12.13 -8.07
CA LEU A 30 -17.40 -13.11 -7.70
C LEU A 30 -16.01 -12.60 -8.11
N GLY A 31 -15.07 -12.66 -7.17
CA GLY A 31 -13.69 -12.24 -7.38
C GLY A 31 -12.71 -13.41 -7.49
N THR A 32 -11.52 -13.05 -7.95
CA THR A 32 -10.31 -13.88 -7.92
C THR A 32 -9.25 -13.17 -7.09
N LEU A 33 -8.53 -13.94 -6.29
CA LEU A 33 -7.24 -13.57 -5.71
C LEU A 33 -6.17 -14.12 -6.63
N ASP A 34 -5.36 -13.25 -7.20
CA ASP A 34 -4.23 -13.62 -8.06
C ASP A 34 -2.94 -13.11 -7.43
N ILE A 35 -2.05 -14.02 -7.07
CA ILE A 35 -0.71 -13.75 -6.58
C ILE A 35 0.23 -13.71 -7.78
N SER A 36 1.11 -12.71 -7.81
CA SER A 36 2.09 -12.55 -8.88
C SER A 36 3.42 -12.08 -8.30
N ASN A 37 4.51 -12.41 -8.99
CA ASN A 37 5.82 -11.87 -8.70
C ASN A 37 6.16 -10.78 -9.73
N ILE A 38 6.40 -9.57 -9.25
CA ILE A 38 6.82 -8.42 -10.08
C ILE A 38 8.16 -7.95 -9.53
N ASP A 39 9.22 -8.07 -10.33
CA ASP A 39 10.59 -7.70 -9.98
C ASP A 39 11.08 -8.31 -8.65
N GLY A 40 10.75 -9.58 -8.41
CA GLY A 40 11.16 -10.30 -7.20
C GLY A 40 10.24 -10.09 -6.00
N LYS A 41 9.20 -9.26 -6.12
CA LYS A 41 8.26 -8.95 -5.04
C LYS A 41 6.90 -9.56 -5.28
N GLU A 42 6.27 -10.04 -4.22
CA GLU A 42 4.95 -10.64 -4.26
C GLU A 42 3.86 -9.56 -4.20
N TYR A 43 2.90 -9.66 -5.12
CA TYR A 43 1.72 -8.82 -5.19
C TYR A 43 0.47 -9.67 -5.24
N LEU A 44 -0.58 -9.21 -4.58
CA LEU A 44 -1.93 -9.74 -4.68
C LEU A 44 -2.77 -8.79 -5.53
N SER A 45 -3.46 -9.32 -6.54
CA SER A 45 -4.50 -8.62 -7.28
C SER A 45 -5.87 -9.15 -6.85
N ASN A 46 -6.81 -8.25 -6.60
CA ASN A 46 -8.20 -8.59 -6.29
C ASN A 46 -9.12 -7.42 -6.61
N ALA A 47 -10.21 -7.68 -7.34
CA ALA A 47 -11.26 -6.70 -7.63
C ALA A 47 -10.74 -5.34 -8.14
N GLY A 48 -9.72 -5.36 -9.02
CA GLY A 48 -9.11 -4.15 -9.57
C GLY A 48 -8.14 -3.41 -8.65
N SER A 49 -7.89 -3.93 -7.44
CA SER A 49 -6.86 -3.45 -6.52
C SER A 49 -5.61 -4.31 -6.62
N ILE A 50 -4.45 -3.71 -6.36
CA ILE A 50 -3.18 -4.40 -6.21
C ILE A 50 -2.58 -4.10 -4.83
N PHE A 51 -2.06 -5.13 -4.18
CA PHE A 51 -1.50 -5.09 -2.84
C PHE A 51 -0.10 -5.65 -2.86
N ILE A 52 0.88 -4.94 -2.31
CA ILE A 52 2.23 -5.47 -2.10
C ILE A 52 2.27 -6.30 -0.83
N SER A 53 3.01 -7.41 -0.86
CA SER A 53 3.30 -8.21 0.33
C SER A 53 4.13 -7.40 1.33
N GLU A 54 3.74 -7.38 2.60
CA GLU A 54 4.44 -6.60 3.63
C GLU A 54 5.90 -7.02 3.79
N LYS A 55 6.21 -8.31 3.59
CA LYS A 55 7.58 -8.84 3.64
C LYS A 55 8.52 -8.23 2.58
N ASP A 56 7.95 -7.71 1.49
CA ASP A 56 8.67 -7.15 0.35
C ASP A 56 8.70 -5.60 0.38
N MET A 57 8.11 -5.01 1.43
CA MET A 57 8.26 -3.59 1.73
C MET A 57 9.67 -3.30 2.25
N VAL A 58 10.19 -2.13 1.91
CA VAL A 58 11.49 -1.66 2.37
C VAL A 58 11.31 -0.47 3.30
N ASN A 59 12.30 -0.24 4.17
CA ASN A 59 12.28 0.94 5.03
C ASN A 59 12.28 2.22 4.20
N MET A 60 11.51 3.22 4.64
CA MET A 60 11.61 4.56 4.09
C MET A 60 13.01 5.12 4.36
N TYR A 61 13.51 5.95 3.44
CA TYR A 61 14.72 6.71 3.70
C TYR A 61 14.35 7.96 4.51
N ALA A 62 14.70 7.97 5.79
CA ALA A 62 14.56 9.14 6.64
C ALA A 62 15.81 10.04 6.56
N GLY A 63 15.59 11.33 6.33
CA GLY A 63 16.63 12.34 6.24
C GLY A 63 16.09 13.68 5.73
N ASP A 64 17.00 14.58 5.40
CA ASP A 64 16.68 15.86 4.74
C ASP A 64 16.56 15.66 3.23
N ASN A 65 15.45 16.11 2.63
CA ASN A 65 15.18 16.06 1.19
C ASN A 65 15.26 14.66 0.55
N ALA A 66 14.75 13.66 1.26
CA ALA A 66 14.52 12.33 0.70
C ALA A 66 13.54 12.42 -0.47
N ILE A 67 13.76 11.62 -1.52
CA ILE A 67 12.94 11.62 -2.73
C ILE A 67 12.21 10.29 -2.87
N CYS A 68 10.90 10.35 -3.10
CA CYS A 68 10.10 9.22 -3.55
C CYS A 68 9.42 9.60 -4.87
N THR A 69 9.52 8.73 -5.88
CA THR A 69 8.91 8.97 -7.20
C THR A 69 7.98 7.81 -7.54
N ILE A 70 6.78 8.13 -8.03
CA ILE A 70 5.87 7.11 -8.59
C ILE A 70 6.52 6.51 -9.84
N GLN A 71 6.55 5.18 -9.90
CA GLN A 71 7.22 4.46 -10.98
C GLN A 71 6.30 4.34 -12.20
N GLU A 72 6.85 3.87 -13.33
CA GLU A 72 6.11 3.67 -14.59
C GLU A 72 4.86 2.78 -14.45
N ASN A 73 4.82 1.88 -13.47
CA ASN A 73 3.65 1.06 -13.20
C ASN A 73 2.48 1.83 -12.54
N GLY A 74 2.69 3.09 -12.13
CA GLY A 74 1.68 3.94 -11.51
C GLY A 74 1.27 3.53 -10.09
N TYR A 75 1.95 2.55 -9.48
CA TYR A 75 1.55 2.05 -8.17
C TYR A 75 1.97 2.99 -7.05
N ALA A 76 1.11 3.06 -6.02
CA ALA A 76 1.44 3.72 -4.77
C ALA A 76 2.71 3.11 -4.14
N ARG A 77 3.50 3.95 -3.47
CA ARG A 77 4.81 3.58 -2.93
C ARG A 77 4.71 3.37 -1.43
N TRP A 78 4.73 2.11 -1.03
CA TRP A 78 4.68 1.68 0.37
C TRP A 78 6.08 1.49 0.97
N TYR A 79 6.25 1.95 2.20
CA TYR A 79 7.47 1.81 2.98
C TYR A 79 7.17 1.48 4.45
N THR A 80 8.06 0.72 5.08
CA THR A 80 8.04 0.52 6.53
C THR A 80 8.78 1.67 7.23
N ILE A 81 8.37 1.99 8.45
CA ILE A 81 9.06 2.94 9.32
C ILE A 81 10.07 2.15 10.16
N SER A 82 11.34 2.50 10.07
CA SER A 82 12.37 1.84 10.86
C SER A 82 12.27 2.22 12.35
N GLN A 83 12.74 1.36 13.24
CA GLN A 83 12.81 1.68 14.68
C GLN A 83 13.60 2.96 14.98
N ASN A 84 14.60 3.29 14.15
CA ASN A 84 15.41 4.50 14.30
C ASN A 84 14.69 5.78 13.84
N ASP A 85 13.58 5.64 13.11
CA ASP A 85 12.81 6.75 12.55
C ASP A 85 11.48 6.96 13.28
N ALA A 86 11.07 6.00 14.11
CA ALA A 86 9.94 6.15 14.99
C ALA A 86 10.10 7.39 15.90
N GLY A 87 9.02 8.13 16.08
CA GLY A 87 8.98 9.38 16.85
C GLY A 87 9.49 10.61 16.10
N LYS A 88 10.21 10.47 14.97
CA LYS A 88 10.60 11.60 14.13
C LYS A 88 9.37 12.27 13.52
N THR A 89 9.52 13.56 13.26
CA THR A 89 8.51 14.37 12.57
C THR A 89 8.81 14.38 11.08
N MET A 90 7.85 13.93 10.28
CA MET A 90 7.90 13.92 8.83
C MET A 90 7.11 15.09 8.25
N THR A 91 7.69 15.76 7.26
CA THR A 91 7.04 16.73 6.38
C THR A 91 7.16 16.26 4.94
N VAL A 92 6.10 16.38 4.15
CA VAL A 92 6.07 15.96 2.75
C VAL A 92 5.66 17.13 1.86
N ASN A 93 6.50 17.47 0.89
CA ASN A 93 6.13 18.35 -0.21
C ASN A 93 5.44 17.48 -1.27
N LEU A 94 4.15 17.73 -1.48
CA LEU A 94 3.31 16.95 -2.38
C LEU A 94 3.37 17.50 -3.81
N PRO A 95 3.43 16.62 -4.83
CA PRO A 95 3.03 16.99 -6.18
C PRO A 95 1.53 17.36 -6.25
N GLU A 96 1.11 17.96 -7.35
CA GLU A 96 -0.31 18.25 -7.60
C GLU A 96 -1.13 16.95 -7.61
N ASN A 97 -2.36 17.00 -7.07
CA ASN A 97 -3.28 15.84 -6.97
C ASN A 97 -2.75 14.60 -6.23
N ALA A 98 -1.66 14.74 -5.48
CA ALA A 98 -1.06 13.66 -4.73
C ALA A 98 -1.40 13.70 -3.23
N SER A 99 -1.16 12.58 -2.55
CA SER A 99 -1.38 12.44 -1.12
C SER A 99 -0.42 11.45 -0.47
N PHE A 100 -0.41 11.44 0.85
CA PHE A 100 0.25 10.39 1.62
C PHE A 100 -0.59 10.02 2.84
N ALA A 101 -0.41 8.78 3.30
CA ALA A 101 -1.01 8.29 4.53
C ALA A 101 0.05 7.62 5.41
N VAL A 102 -0.16 7.71 6.72
CA VAL A 102 0.67 7.09 7.74
C VAL A 102 -0.21 6.14 8.54
N TYR A 103 0.31 4.93 8.74
CA TYR A 103 -0.34 3.86 9.47
C TYR A 103 0.52 3.49 10.67
N ASP A 104 -0.13 3.23 11.80
CA ASP A 104 0.46 2.42 12.86
C ASP A 104 0.22 0.93 12.58
N GLU A 105 0.38 0.06 13.58
CA GLU A 105 0.15 -1.38 13.43
C GLU A 105 -1.33 -1.73 13.20
N GLU A 106 -2.26 -0.88 13.62
CA GLU A 106 -3.70 -1.19 13.65
C GLU A 106 -4.48 -0.46 12.56
N SER A 107 -4.12 0.79 12.25
CA SER A 107 -4.99 1.70 11.51
C SER A 107 -4.25 2.83 10.79
N CYS A 108 -4.99 3.53 9.93
CA CYS A 108 -4.54 4.78 9.34
C CYS A 108 -4.64 5.90 10.38
N VAL A 109 -3.49 6.39 10.86
CA VAL A 109 -3.43 7.45 11.88
C VAL A 109 -3.40 8.85 11.28
N TYR A 110 -3.08 8.96 9.99
CA TYR A 110 -3.05 10.23 9.28
C TYR A 110 -3.25 10.03 7.78
N TYR A 111 -4.06 10.90 7.17
CA TYR A 111 -4.22 10.96 5.72
C TYR A 111 -4.25 12.41 5.23
N SER A 112 -3.29 12.80 4.38
CA SER A 112 -3.11 14.20 3.99
C SER A 112 -4.32 14.81 3.28
N THR A 113 -5.11 14.01 2.57
CA THR A 113 -6.34 14.47 1.91
C THR A 113 -7.43 14.86 2.91
N VAL A 114 -7.53 14.14 4.03
CA VAL A 114 -8.56 14.39 5.06
C VAL A 114 -8.08 15.45 6.05
N ASN A 115 -6.82 15.36 6.47
CA ASN A 115 -6.27 16.21 7.52
C ASN A 115 -5.62 17.50 7.00
N GLY A 116 -5.51 17.67 5.67
CA GLY A 116 -4.67 18.68 5.03
C GLY A 116 -3.18 18.34 5.18
N ASN A 117 -2.33 18.79 4.23
CA ASN A 117 -0.90 18.52 4.25
C ASN A 117 -0.21 19.23 5.44
N GLN A 118 0.11 18.46 6.49
CA GLN A 118 0.75 18.93 7.72
C GLN A 118 1.85 17.95 8.14
N THR A 119 2.64 18.34 9.13
CA THR A 119 3.69 17.48 9.69
C THR A 119 3.10 16.34 10.51
N VAL A 120 3.71 15.15 10.44
CA VAL A 120 3.20 13.93 11.08
C VAL A 120 4.30 13.27 11.91
N LYS A 121 3.99 12.79 13.11
CA LYS A 121 4.91 11.94 13.87
C LYS A 121 4.85 10.52 13.35
N LEU A 122 6.02 9.93 13.08
CA LEU A 122 6.13 8.56 12.61
C LEU A 122 5.87 7.57 13.77
N PRO A 123 4.88 6.67 13.68
CA PRO A 123 4.62 5.67 14.70
C PRO A 123 5.67 4.55 14.69
N GLU A 124 5.86 3.90 15.84
CA GLU A 124 6.63 2.66 15.93
C GLU A 124 5.98 1.56 15.09
N ASN A 125 6.80 0.75 14.40
CA ASN A 125 6.37 -0.34 13.52
C ASN A 125 5.34 0.05 12.45
N GLY A 126 5.26 1.35 12.14
CA GLY A 126 4.29 1.87 11.20
C GLY A 126 4.71 1.75 9.75
N LYS A 127 3.83 2.27 8.89
CA LYS A 127 4.00 2.28 7.43
C LYS A 127 3.64 3.64 6.87
N VAL A 128 4.27 4.01 5.76
CA VAL A 128 3.92 5.20 4.98
C VAL A 128 3.63 4.78 3.55
N VAL A 129 2.59 5.37 2.97
CA VAL A 129 2.29 5.24 1.55
C VAL A 129 2.24 6.61 0.88
N TYR A 130 2.91 6.72 -0.26
CA TYR A 130 2.84 7.89 -1.15
C TYR A 130 2.00 7.54 -2.38
N ILE A 131 1.03 8.40 -2.69
CA ILE A 131 -0.01 8.16 -3.70
C ILE A 131 0.03 9.35 -4.67
N GLY A 132 0.50 9.13 -5.89
CA GLY A 132 0.51 10.14 -6.95
C GLY A 132 -0.57 9.87 -8.00
N GLU A 133 -0.80 10.86 -8.84
CA GLU A 133 -1.72 10.79 -9.98
C GLU A 133 -1.07 10.06 -11.17
N ALA A 134 0.22 10.28 -11.40
CA ALA A 134 0.92 9.77 -12.58
C ALA A 134 2.35 9.27 -12.27
N PRO A 135 2.91 8.39 -13.13
CA PRO A 135 4.34 8.11 -13.13
C PRO A 135 5.18 9.38 -13.22
N GLY A 136 6.27 9.43 -12.44
CA GLY A 136 7.13 10.60 -12.37
C GLY A 136 6.76 11.61 -11.29
N ASP A 137 5.57 11.50 -10.67
CA ASP A 137 5.20 12.34 -9.53
C ASP A 137 6.23 12.19 -8.40
N CYS A 138 6.79 13.32 -7.98
CA CYS A 138 7.95 13.38 -7.12
C CYS A 138 7.61 14.03 -5.77
N PHE A 139 7.79 13.26 -4.71
CA PHE A 139 7.60 13.67 -3.33
C PHE A 139 8.96 14.02 -2.74
N THR A 140 9.05 15.19 -2.10
CA THR A 140 10.23 15.54 -1.28
C THR A 140 9.87 15.43 0.19
N ILE A 141 10.62 14.61 0.92
CA ILE A 141 10.33 14.23 2.30
C ILE A 141 11.45 14.73 3.19
N THR A 142 11.09 15.33 4.33
CA THR A 142 12.03 15.74 5.37
C THR A 142 11.62 15.08 6.67
N THR A 143 12.56 14.44 7.36
CA THR A 143 12.34 13.76 8.66
C THR A 143 13.34 14.24 9.69
N LYS A 144 12.85 14.71 10.84
CA LYS A 144 13.67 15.31 11.92
C LYS A 144 13.23 14.84 13.30
#